data_AF-A0A7R8WSE5-F1
#
_entry.id   AF-A0A7R8WSE5-F1
#
_cell.length_a   1.000
_cell.length_b   1.000
_cell.length_c   1.000
_cell.angle_alpha   90.00
_cell.angle_beta   90.00
_cell.angle_gamma   90.00
#
_symmetry.space_group_name_H-M   'P 1'
#
loop_
_entity.id
_entity.type
_entity.pdbx_description
1 polymer ?
#
loop_
_entity_poly.entity_id
_entity_poly.type
_entity_poly.pdbx_seq_one_letter_code
_entity_poly.pdbx_strand_id
1 'polypeptide(L)'
;MFVYFIVLVIFAVSSTSGVKPCDHPFEETPGGKCLFNPMELIQATWDQGQRICRWIHENGHLVEFQSYEEMLDVTGYLNERYGSCSNWPSGGPWIGAIEVADTNDFIWYSNNSTVVIENWAIEQPNSPTFGDAATMSCEFSSYWIGAEERGRDKDYVWASSGKPLLVTNWYYAYPSDSGTNDAIFLDNSYNYRWDDCPKSCTWYELCEADPADLS
;
A
#
# COMPACT_ATOMS: atom_id res chain seq x y z
N MET A 1 -42.78 33.31 -40.73
CA MET A 1 -42.49 33.72 -39.34
C MET A 1 -42.09 32.46 -38.58
N PHE A 2 -40.79 32.24 -38.37
CA PHE A 2 -40.30 31.05 -37.67
C PHE A 2 -40.04 31.40 -36.21
N VAL A 3 -40.60 30.60 -35.29
CA VAL A 3 -40.41 30.74 -33.84
C VAL A 3 -39.37 29.71 -33.43
N TYR A 4 -38.25 30.15 -32.89
CA TYR A 4 -37.22 29.28 -32.33
C TYR A 4 -37.46 29.13 -30.82
N PHE A 5 -37.53 27.89 -30.34
CA PHE A 5 -37.52 27.58 -28.91
C PHE A 5 -36.08 27.24 -28.51
N ILE A 6 -35.51 28.05 -27.62
CA ILE A 6 -34.23 27.73 -26.97
C ILE A 6 -34.56 26.81 -25.79
N VAL A 7 -34.15 25.55 -25.88
CA VAL A 7 -34.20 24.61 -24.76
C VAL A 7 -32.94 24.84 -23.92
N LEU A 8 -33.10 25.51 -22.79
CA LEU A 8 -32.05 25.67 -21.77
C LEU A 8 -31.98 24.38 -20.94
N VAL A 9 -30.99 23.54 -21.21
CA VAL A 9 -30.67 22.39 -20.36
C VAL A 9 -29.80 22.89 -19.22
N ILE A 10 -30.41 23.08 -18.04
CA ILE A 10 -29.70 23.43 -16.81
C ILE A 10 -29.21 22.11 -16.20
N PHE A 11 -27.90 21.87 -16.26
CA PHE A 11 -27.29 20.81 -15.46
C PHE A 11 -27.20 21.31 -14.01
N ALA A 12 -28.06 20.79 -13.14
CA ALA A 12 -27.87 20.92 -11.71
C ALA A 12 -26.68 20.04 -11.31
N VAL A 13 -25.52 20.65 -11.08
CA VAL A 13 -24.42 19.98 -10.38
C VAL A 13 -24.89 19.82 -8.94
N SER A 14 -25.20 18.59 -8.52
CA SER A 14 -25.45 18.33 -7.11
C SER A 14 -24.14 18.58 -6.36
N SER A 15 -24.06 19.62 -5.54
CA SER A 15 -22.97 19.74 -4.57
C SER A 15 -23.17 18.62 -3.56
N THR A 16 -22.37 17.58 -3.68
CA THR A 16 -22.21 16.58 -2.61
C THR A 16 -21.82 17.32 -1.34
N SER A 17 -22.46 16.92 -0.25
CA SER A 17 -22.38 17.50 1.09
C SER A 17 -20.94 17.77 1.55
N GLY A 18 -20.60 19.04 1.74
CA GLY A 18 -20.05 19.56 3.00
C GLY A 18 -18.80 18.92 3.61
N VAL A 19 -17.94 18.23 2.88
CA VAL A 19 -16.59 17.95 3.38
C VAL A 19 -15.81 19.26 3.32
N LYS A 20 -15.48 19.81 4.49
CA LYS A 20 -14.59 20.98 4.55
C LYS A 20 -13.23 20.48 4.02
N PRO A 21 -12.70 21.06 2.94
CA PRO A 21 -11.41 20.64 2.41
C PRO A 21 -10.35 20.79 3.51
N CYS A 22 -9.35 19.91 3.49
CA CYS A 22 -8.24 19.96 4.42
C CYS A 22 -7.63 21.37 4.47
N ASP A 23 -7.44 21.91 5.67
CA ASP A 23 -6.80 23.21 5.83
C ASP A 23 -5.33 23.08 5.40
N HIS A 24 -4.85 23.98 4.54
CA HIS A 24 -3.45 23.98 4.08
C HIS A 24 -2.49 24.02 5.30
N PRO A 25 -1.42 23.20 5.35
CA PRO A 25 -0.78 22.50 4.24
C PRO A 25 -1.23 21.04 4.02
N PHE A 26 -2.34 20.62 4.61
CA PHE A 26 -2.80 19.24 4.46
C PHE A 26 -3.52 19.02 3.12
N GLU A 27 -3.33 17.83 2.57
CA GLU A 27 -3.93 17.35 1.33
C GLU A 27 -4.94 16.24 1.66
N GLU A 28 -6.08 16.23 0.98
CA GLU A 28 -7.13 15.23 1.19
C GLU A 28 -6.84 13.97 0.36
N THR A 29 -6.88 12.81 1.00
CA THR A 29 -6.79 11.48 0.36
C THR A 29 -8.17 11.02 -0.16
N PRO A 30 -8.23 10.01 -1.04
CA PRO A 30 -9.51 9.45 -1.51
C PRO A 30 -10.45 9.01 -0.37
N GLY A 31 -9.92 8.44 0.71
CA GLY A 31 -10.67 8.07 1.93
C GLY A 31 -11.01 9.23 2.87
N GLY A 32 -10.74 10.49 2.48
CA GLY A 32 -11.12 11.68 3.25
C GLY A 32 -10.18 12.02 4.42
N LYS A 33 -9.00 11.39 4.51
CA LYS A 33 -7.97 11.81 5.48
C LYS A 33 -7.18 13.01 4.98
N CYS A 34 -6.87 13.93 5.89
CA CYS A 34 -5.98 15.05 5.66
C CYS A 34 -4.55 14.69 6.05
N LEU A 35 -3.65 14.62 5.06
CA LEU A 35 -2.25 14.25 5.25
C LEU A 35 -1.32 15.41 4.90
N PHE A 36 -0.23 15.50 5.65
CA PHE A 36 0.89 16.38 5.34
C PHE A 36 2.18 15.62 5.61
N ASN A 37 3.03 15.48 4.59
CA ASN A 37 4.32 14.84 4.73
C ASN A 37 5.47 15.87 4.69
N PRO A 38 6.09 16.20 5.84
CA PRO A 38 7.23 17.11 5.91
C PRO A 38 8.59 16.44 5.63
N MET A 39 8.65 15.16 5.24
CA MET A 39 9.92 14.41 5.15
C MET A 39 10.91 15.01 4.14
N GLU A 40 10.45 15.77 3.15
CA GLU A 40 11.33 16.53 2.23
C GLU A 40 12.06 17.69 2.92
N LEU A 41 11.59 18.11 4.10
CA LEU A 41 12.05 19.30 4.81
C LEU A 41 12.76 18.97 6.12
N ILE A 42 12.35 17.91 6.83
CA ILE A 42 12.83 17.62 8.18
C ILE A 42 12.95 16.11 8.40
N GLN A 43 14.17 15.64 8.70
CA GLN A 43 14.39 14.35 9.35
C GLN A 43 14.30 14.52 10.86
N ALA A 44 13.50 13.67 11.51
CA ALA A 44 13.16 13.79 12.92
C ALA A 44 13.11 12.41 13.59
N THR A 45 13.39 12.34 14.88
CA THR A 45 13.01 11.19 15.70
C THR A 45 11.49 11.07 15.79
N TRP A 46 10.96 9.92 16.20
CA TRP A 46 9.52 9.74 16.35
C TRP A 46 8.87 10.80 17.27
N ASP A 47 9.47 11.05 18.44
CA ASP A 47 9.04 12.08 19.38
C ASP A 47 9.05 13.50 18.77
N GLN A 48 10.07 13.79 17.94
CA GLN A 48 10.14 15.04 17.21
C GLN A 48 9.04 15.12 16.16
N GLY A 49 8.77 14.03 15.43
CA GLY A 49 7.67 13.92 14.47
C GLY A 49 6.31 14.24 15.09
N GLN A 50 5.99 13.63 16.24
CA GLN A 50 4.75 13.94 16.97
C GLN A 50 4.63 15.43 17.33
N ARG A 51 5.73 16.05 17.80
CA ARG A 51 5.75 17.48 18.12
C ARG A 51 5.57 18.36 16.89
N ILE A 52 6.18 17.97 15.76
CA ILE A 52 6.05 18.70 14.50
C ILE A 52 4.60 18.68 14.02
N CYS A 53 3.95 17.51 14.00
CA CYS A 53 2.54 17.40 13.61
C CYS A 53 1.62 18.29 14.46
N ARG A 54 1.82 18.30 15.78
CA ARG A 54 1.07 19.16 16.72
C ARG A 54 1.39 20.65 16.58
N TRP A 55 2.60 20.99 16.12
CA TRP A 55 2.98 22.37 15.87
C TRP A 55 2.33 22.92 14.59
N ILE A 56 2.20 22.08 13.56
CA ILE A 56 1.58 22.45 12.27
C ILE A 56 0.07 22.68 12.44
N HIS A 57 -0.60 21.83 13.22
CA HIS A 57 -2.03 21.94 13.48
C HIS A 57 -2.36 21.47 14.90
N GLU A 58 -3.29 22.14 15.57
CA GLU A 58 -3.65 21.86 16.97
C GLU A 58 -4.10 20.42 17.22
N ASN A 59 -4.71 19.81 16.20
CA ASN A 59 -5.15 18.41 16.19
C ASN A 59 -4.25 17.50 15.32
N GLY A 60 -3.09 17.98 14.89
CA GLY A 60 -2.15 17.21 14.09
C GLY A 60 -1.40 16.16 14.92
N HIS A 61 -1.27 14.95 14.40
CA HIS A 61 -0.48 13.87 14.98
C HIS A 61 0.12 13.02 13.85
N LEU A 62 1.08 12.14 14.18
CA LEU A 62 1.53 11.13 13.22
C LEU A 62 0.36 10.24 12.79
N VAL A 63 0.38 9.77 11.54
CA VAL A 63 -0.74 9.04 10.94
C VAL A 63 -1.03 7.74 11.70
N GLU A 64 -2.30 7.44 11.85
CA GLU A 64 -2.84 6.18 12.38
C GLU A 64 -3.73 5.52 11.33
N PHE A 65 -3.97 4.21 11.43
CA PHE A 65 -4.83 3.47 10.52
C PHE A 65 -6.00 2.82 11.27
N GLN A 66 -7.22 3.03 10.77
CA GLN A 66 -8.45 2.38 11.26
C GLN A 66 -8.97 1.31 10.31
N SER A 67 -8.45 1.25 9.06
CA SER A 67 -8.70 0.15 8.11
C SER A 67 -7.55 -0.10 7.15
N TYR A 68 -7.54 -1.27 6.48
CA TYR A 68 -6.61 -1.55 5.38
C TYR A 68 -6.77 -0.57 4.21
N GLU A 69 -8.01 -0.16 3.90
CA GLU A 69 -8.31 0.82 2.85
C GLU A 69 -7.60 2.15 3.11
N GLU A 70 -7.67 2.62 4.35
CA GLU A 70 -7.01 3.85 4.78
C GLU A 70 -5.47 3.76 4.71
N MET A 71 -4.90 2.60 5.07
CA MET A 71 -3.47 2.35 4.91
C MET A 71 -3.05 2.34 3.44
N LEU A 72 -3.88 1.79 2.54
CA LEU A 72 -3.65 1.81 1.09
C LEU A 72 -3.75 3.24 0.54
N ASP A 73 -4.70 4.06 1.01
CA ASP A 73 -4.82 5.46 0.61
C ASP A 73 -3.58 6.28 1.02
N VAL A 74 -3.08 6.09 2.24
CA VAL A 74 -1.86 6.74 2.72
C VAL A 74 -0.64 6.27 1.92
N THR A 75 -0.57 4.98 1.60
CA THR A 75 0.48 4.43 0.73
C THR A 75 0.40 5.03 -0.68
N GLY A 76 -0.80 5.17 -1.23
CA GLY A 76 -1.07 5.82 -2.51
C GLY A 76 -0.61 7.27 -2.53
N TYR A 77 -0.96 8.04 -1.49
CA TYR A 77 -0.51 9.43 -1.30
C TYR A 77 1.03 9.54 -1.29
N LEU A 78 1.71 8.67 -0.55
CA LEU A 78 3.18 8.65 -0.51
C LEU A 78 3.78 8.26 -1.87
N ASN A 79 3.20 7.28 -2.56
CA ASN A 79 3.65 6.84 -3.88
C ASN A 79 3.42 7.90 -4.95
N GLU A 80 2.32 8.65 -4.92
CA GLU A 80 2.09 9.76 -5.83
C GLU A 80 3.15 10.85 -5.65
N ARG A 81 3.51 11.15 -4.39
CA ARG A 81 4.50 12.18 -4.06
C ARG A 81 5.93 11.78 -4.43
N TYR A 82 6.33 10.55 -4.12
CA TYR A 82 7.69 10.06 -4.34
C TYR A 82 7.84 9.25 -5.64
N GLY A 83 6.78 9.11 -6.43
CA GLY A 83 6.71 8.27 -7.63
C GLY A 83 6.54 6.77 -7.36
N SER A 84 7.21 6.25 -6.33
CA SER A 84 7.10 4.87 -5.86
C SER A 84 7.67 4.75 -4.45
N CYS A 85 7.35 3.64 -3.77
CA CYS A 85 7.87 3.41 -2.42
C CYS A 85 9.39 3.21 -2.37
N SER A 86 10.03 2.83 -3.50
CA SER A 86 11.50 2.73 -3.64
C SER A 86 12.22 4.06 -3.50
N ASN A 87 11.49 5.16 -3.67
CA ASN A 87 12.02 6.51 -3.53
C ASN A 87 11.68 7.14 -2.18
N TRP A 88 11.02 6.39 -1.28
CA TRP A 88 10.80 6.87 0.08
C TRP A 88 12.16 7.07 0.77
N PRO A 89 12.29 8.08 1.64
CA PRO A 89 13.49 8.25 2.46
C PRO A 89 13.78 6.97 3.26
N SER A 90 15.06 6.65 3.45
CA SER A 90 15.48 5.42 4.15
C SER A 90 14.75 5.24 5.49
N GLY A 91 14.06 4.12 5.66
CA GLY A 91 13.25 3.81 6.84
C GLY A 91 11.79 4.25 6.76
N GLY A 92 11.39 5.02 5.74
CA GLY A 92 10.03 5.50 5.53
C GLY A 92 9.49 6.47 6.60
N PRO A 93 8.22 6.90 6.50
CA PRO A 93 7.62 7.82 7.46
C PRO A 93 7.29 7.16 8.80
N TRP A 94 7.62 7.85 9.89
CA TRP A 94 7.07 7.53 11.20
C TRP A 94 5.54 7.55 11.18
N ILE A 95 4.93 6.57 11.86
CA ILE A 95 3.49 6.51 12.10
C ILE A 95 3.18 6.63 13.59
N GLY A 96 1.93 6.86 13.95
CA GLY A 96 1.51 7.09 15.33
C GLY A 96 1.56 5.87 16.24
N ALA A 97 1.95 4.69 15.75
CA ALA A 97 2.02 3.47 16.55
C ALA A 97 3.28 3.43 17.42
N ILE A 98 3.09 3.09 18.69
CA ILE A 98 4.13 2.95 19.71
C ILE A 98 3.87 1.71 20.55
N GLU A 99 4.95 1.03 20.95
CA GLU A 99 4.89 -0.14 21.82
C GLU A 99 4.44 0.25 23.24
N VAL A 100 3.54 -0.54 23.83
CA VAL A 100 3.16 -0.48 25.23
C VAL A 100 4.19 -1.22 26.08
N ALA A 101 4.58 -0.60 27.20
CA ALA A 101 5.64 -1.08 28.07
C ALA A 101 5.52 -2.55 28.45
N ASP A 102 6.54 -3.33 28.08
CA ASP A 102 6.72 -4.74 28.46
C ASP A 102 5.58 -5.66 27.99
N THR A 103 4.87 -5.30 26.91
CA THR A 103 3.73 -6.10 26.40
C THR A 103 3.92 -6.64 24.98
N ASN A 104 4.85 -6.12 24.19
CA ASN A 104 4.93 -6.33 22.73
C ASN A 104 3.63 -5.96 21.98
N ASP A 105 2.71 -5.24 22.64
CA ASP A 105 1.48 -4.73 22.07
C ASP A 105 1.72 -3.29 21.59
N PHE A 106 1.09 -2.90 20.48
CA PHE A 106 1.18 -1.54 19.95
C PHE A 106 -0.14 -0.78 20.12
N ILE A 107 -0.02 0.51 20.43
CA ILE A 107 -1.14 1.45 20.49
C ILE A 107 -0.91 2.65 19.58
N TRP A 108 -2.00 3.28 19.13
CA TRP A 108 -1.96 4.59 18.50
C TRP A 108 -1.76 5.68 19.55
N TYR A 109 -0.66 6.43 19.49
CA TYR A 109 -0.30 7.44 20.49
C TYR A 109 -1.32 8.57 20.66
N SER A 110 -2.04 8.90 19.59
CA SER A 110 -3.08 9.93 19.53
C SER A 110 -4.28 9.65 20.45
N ASN A 111 -4.70 8.38 20.54
CA ASN A 111 -5.98 7.99 21.13
C ASN A 111 -5.88 6.79 22.08
N ASN A 112 -4.69 6.20 22.23
CA ASN A 112 -4.40 5.06 23.09
C ASN A 112 -5.21 3.80 22.77
N SER A 113 -5.72 3.67 21.54
CA SER A 113 -6.38 2.47 21.04
C SER A 113 -5.35 1.47 20.51
N THR A 114 -5.66 0.18 20.61
CA THR A 114 -4.80 -0.91 20.12
C THR A 114 -4.68 -0.87 18.61
N VAL A 115 -3.48 -1.15 18.09
CA VAL A 115 -3.26 -1.39 16.67
C VAL A 115 -3.90 -2.74 16.32
N VAL A 116 -5.04 -2.71 15.63
CA VAL A 116 -5.77 -3.92 15.20
C VAL A 116 -5.48 -4.34 13.75
N ILE A 117 -4.79 -3.48 13.00
CA ILE A 117 -4.36 -3.78 11.63
C ILE A 117 -2.92 -4.25 11.72
N GLU A 118 -2.77 -5.56 11.70
CA GLU A 118 -1.46 -6.21 11.68
C GLU A 118 -0.99 -6.28 10.22
N ASN A 119 -0.27 -5.24 9.80
CA ASN A 119 0.48 -5.22 8.55
C ASN A 119 1.97 -5.04 8.83
N TRP A 120 2.46 -5.83 9.78
CA TRP A 120 3.86 -5.85 10.14
C TRP A 120 4.67 -6.52 9.04
N ALA A 121 5.85 -5.96 8.79
CA ALA A 121 6.88 -6.58 7.97
C ALA A 121 7.25 -7.98 8.47
N ILE A 122 7.89 -8.79 7.63
CA ILE A 122 8.42 -10.09 8.04
C ILE A 122 9.34 -9.89 9.25
N GLU A 123 9.19 -10.76 10.26
CA GLU A 123 9.89 -10.64 11.55
C GLU A 123 9.61 -9.31 12.27
N GLN A 124 8.45 -8.68 12.08
CA GLN A 124 8.01 -7.53 12.88
C GLN A 124 6.68 -7.84 13.60
N PRO A 125 6.42 -7.17 14.74
CA PRO A 125 7.38 -6.40 15.53
C PRO A 125 8.40 -7.35 16.20
N ASN A 126 9.69 -7.01 16.14
CA ASN A 126 10.75 -7.83 16.78
C ASN A 126 11.52 -7.10 17.88
N SER A 127 10.96 -6.07 18.50
CA SER A 127 11.74 -5.28 19.44
C SER A 127 12.07 -6.05 20.73
N PRO A 128 13.37 -6.16 21.07
CA PRO A 128 13.79 -6.73 22.36
C PRO A 128 13.79 -5.68 23.49
N THR A 129 13.40 -4.43 23.22
CA THR A 129 13.52 -3.30 24.15
C THR A 129 12.27 -2.44 24.17
N PHE A 130 11.91 -1.98 25.37
CA PHE A 130 10.78 -1.10 25.61
C PHE A 130 10.88 0.26 24.88
N GLY A 131 9.78 0.67 24.26
CA GLY A 131 9.54 2.04 23.82
C GLY A 131 9.77 2.26 22.33
N ASP A 132 9.73 1.18 21.56
CA ASP A 132 9.92 1.23 20.12
C ASP A 132 8.69 1.78 19.41
N ALA A 133 8.96 2.48 18.31
CA ALA A 133 7.95 3.19 17.54
C ALA A 133 7.93 2.70 16.10
N ALA A 134 6.75 2.67 15.51
CA ALA A 134 6.57 2.09 14.19
C ALA A 134 6.82 3.11 13.07
N THR A 135 7.32 2.60 11.96
CA THR A 135 7.46 3.31 10.68
C THR A 135 6.75 2.51 9.59
N MET A 136 6.29 3.18 8.54
CA MET A 136 5.94 2.48 7.31
C MET A 136 7.22 2.12 6.57
N SER A 137 7.52 0.84 6.42
CA SER A 137 8.54 0.39 5.47
C SER A 137 7.89 0.10 4.12
N CYS A 138 8.68 0.23 3.06
CA CYS A 138 8.37 -0.53 1.86
C CYS A 138 9.12 -1.86 1.94
N GLU A 139 8.39 -2.94 2.23
CA GLU A 139 8.94 -4.27 2.03
C GLU A 139 8.93 -4.59 0.53
N PHE A 140 10.12 -4.53 -0.07
CA PHE A 140 10.36 -4.91 -1.46
C PHE A 140 10.52 -6.42 -1.54
N SER A 141 9.40 -7.14 -1.54
CA SER A 141 9.40 -8.56 -1.80
C SER A 141 8.73 -8.81 -3.15
N SER A 142 9.43 -9.52 -4.01
CA SER A 142 8.81 -10.13 -5.19
C SER A 142 8.23 -11.47 -4.76
N TYR A 143 7.06 -11.82 -5.28
CA TYR A 143 6.31 -12.97 -4.80
C TYR A 143 6.02 -13.95 -5.92
N TRP A 144 6.44 -15.20 -5.76
CA TRP A 144 5.94 -16.30 -6.55
C TRP A 144 4.42 -16.38 -6.44
N ILE A 145 3.77 -16.49 -7.60
CA ILE A 145 2.34 -16.84 -7.68
C ILE A 145 2.21 -18.26 -8.22
N GLY A 146 1.03 -18.85 -8.06
CA GLY A 146 0.79 -20.25 -8.43
C GLY A 146 0.75 -20.52 -9.95
N ALA A 147 1.31 -19.67 -10.80
CA ALA A 147 1.33 -19.86 -12.25
C ALA A 147 2.69 -20.36 -12.73
N GLU A 148 2.68 -21.40 -13.56
CA GLU A 148 3.88 -22.01 -14.12
C GLU A 148 3.72 -22.32 -15.61
N GLU A 149 4.83 -22.32 -16.33
CA GLU A 149 4.88 -22.80 -17.69
C GLU A 149 4.71 -24.32 -17.71
N ARG A 150 3.85 -24.82 -18.61
CA ARG A 150 3.60 -26.24 -18.79
C ARG A 150 3.69 -26.62 -20.26
N GLY A 151 4.65 -27.48 -20.60
CA GLY A 151 4.87 -27.96 -21.96
C GLY A 151 6.05 -27.26 -22.64
N ARG A 152 6.12 -27.33 -23.97
CA ARG A 152 7.18 -26.66 -24.77
C ARG A 152 6.70 -25.40 -25.47
N ASP A 153 5.41 -25.09 -25.39
CA ASP A 153 4.76 -24.06 -26.20
C ASP A 153 4.52 -22.76 -25.42
N LYS A 154 5.18 -22.57 -24.26
CA LYS A 154 5.02 -21.38 -23.38
C LYS A 154 3.61 -21.15 -22.87
N ASP A 155 2.85 -22.23 -22.69
CA ASP A 155 1.53 -22.17 -22.10
C ASP A 155 1.65 -22.11 -20.57
N TYR A 156 1.25 -20.98 -20.01
CA TYR A 156 1.17 -20.82 -18.57
C TYR A 156 -0.17 -21.30 -18.01
N VAL A 157 -0.12 -22.01 -16.90
CA VAL A 157 -1.30 -22.53 -16.19
C VAL A 157 -1.19 -22.26 -14.69
N TRP A 158 -2.33 -22.22 -14.02
CA TRP A 158 -2.36 -22.29 -12.56
C TRP A 158 -1.97 -23.69 -12.11
N ALA A 159 -0.88 -23.82 -11.36
CA ALA A 159 -0.33 -25.08 -10.86
C ALA A 159 -1.36 -25.89 -10.04
N SER A 160 -2.20 -25.20 -9.27
CA SER A 160 -3.22 -25.81 -8.41
C SER A 160 -4.32 -26.54 -9.19
N SER A 161 -4.73 -26.00 -10.34
CA SER A 161 -5.89 -26.52 -11.09
C SER A 161 -5.57 -26.99 -12.51
N GLY A 162 -4.36 -26.72 -13.01
CA GLY A 162 -3.96 -26.90 -14.41
C GLY A 162 -4.77 -26.07 -15.41
N LYS A 163 -5.50 -25.04 -14.96
CA LYS A 163 -6.32 -24.20 -15.83
C LYS A 163 -5.45 -23.13 -16.49
N PRO A 164 -5.74 -22.74 -17.75
CA PRO A 164 -5.01 -21.67 -18.41
C PRO A 164 -5.23 -20.32 -17.72
N LEU A 165 -4.26 -19.42 -17.88
CA LEU A 165 -4.42 -18.03 -17.43
C LEU A 165 -5.43 -17.31 -18.33
N LEU A 166 -6.51 -16.80 -17.73
CA LEU A 166 -7.55 -16.04 -18.45
C LEU A 166 -7.29 -14.52 -18.42
N VAL A 167 -6.54 -14.07 -17.42
CA VAL A 167 -6.14 -12.67 -17.22
C VAL A 167 -4.64 -12.68 -17.00
N THR A 168 -3.95 -11.70 -17.59
CA THR A 168 -2.51 -11.53 -17.43
C THR A 168 -2.17 -10.08 -17.16
N ASN A 169 -1.15 -9.85 -16.33
CA ASN A 169 -0.64 -8.51 -16.03
C ASN A 169 0.88 -8.41 -16.25
N TRP A 170 1.37 -8.93 -17.36
CA TRP A 170 2.80 -8.92 -17.71
C TRP A 170 3.40 -7.52 -17.68
N TYR A 171 4.65 -7.44 -17.21
CA TYR A 171 5.48 -6.28 -17.46
C TYR A 171 5.81 -6.18 -18.97
N TYR A 172 6.20 -4.99 -19.42
CA TYR A 172 6.44 -4.75 -20.85
C TYR A 172 7.50 -5.70 -21.40
N ALA A 173 7.19 -6.37 -22.52
CA ALA A 173 8.03 -7.37 -23.19
C ALA A 173 8.23 -8.71 -22.44
N TYR A 174 7.37 -9.01 -21.47
CA TYR A 174 7.28 -10.31 -20.81
C TYR A 174 6.08 -11.13 -21.29
N PRO A 175 6.10 -12.48 -21.19
CA PRO A 175 7.22 -13.33 -20.73
C PRO A 175 8.46 -13.19 -21.62
N SER A 176 9.64 -12.98 -21.03
CA SER A 176 10.84 -12.53 -21.76
C SER A 176 11.89 -13.61 -21.94
N ASP A 177 11.82 -14.69 -21.17
CA ASP A 177 12.80 -15.76 -21.24
C ASP A 177 12.55 -16.70 -22.43
N SER A 178 13.57 -17.48 -22.79
CA SER A 178 13.52 -18.50 -23.85
C SER A 178 13.67 -19.91 -23.27
N GLY A 179 13.44 -20.02 -21.97
CA GLY A 179 13.54 -21.25 -21.19
C GLY A 179 12.37 -22.18 -21.41
N THR A 180 12.47 -23.34 -20.77
CA THR A 180 11.32 -24.19 -20.46
C THR A 180 11.36 -24.40 -18.95
N ASN A 181 10.21 -24.47 -18.29
CA ASN A 181 10.04 -24.64 -16.83
C ASN A 181 10.13 -23.34 -16.02
N ASP A 182 9.62 -22.26 -16.58
CA ASP A 182 9.55 -20.97 -15.89
C ASP A 182 8.29 -20.88 -15.02
N ALA A 183 8.34 -20.03 -13.99
CA ALA A 183 7.23 -19.72 -13.11
C ALA A 183 7.02 -18.21 -13.09
N ILE A 184 5.79 -17.79 -12.75
CA ILE A 184 5.43 -16.38 -12.71
C ILE A 184 5.57 -15.86 -11.29
N PHE A 185 6.13 -14.66 -11.17
CA PHE A 185 6.13 -13.91 -9.92
C PHE A 185 5.59 -12.49 -10.14
N LEU A 186 5.12 -11.87 -9.06
CA LEU A 186 4.84 -10.44 -9.00
C LEU A 186 6.14 -9.72 -8.71
N ASP A 187 6.61 -8.89 -9.64
CA ASP A 187 7.86 -8.14 -9.48
C ASP A 187 7.58 -6.76 -8.88
N ASN A 188 8.15 -6.51 -7.69
CA ASN A 188 8.04 -5.21 -7.04
C ASN A 188 8.66 -4.06 -7.84
N SER A 189 9.70 -4.34 -8.64
CA SER A 189 10.41 -3.36 -9.47
C SER A 189 9.54 -2.90 -10.63
N TYR A 190 8.48 -3.66 -10.93
CA TYR A 190 7.52 -3.41 -12.00
C TYR A 190 6.11 -3.13 -11.48
N ASN A 191 5.98 -2.62 -10.25
CA ASN A 191 4.69 -2.34 -9.60
C ASN A 191 3.78 -3.58 -9.55
N TYR A 192 4.36 -4.73 -9.21
CA TYR A 192 3.70 -6.03 -9.13
C TYR A 192 3.04 -6.48 -10.43
N ARG A 193 3.56 -6.00 -11.56
CA ARG A 193 3.34 -6.66 -12.85
C ARG A 193 4.08 -7.99 -12.87
N TRP A 194 3.60 -8.88 -13.73
CA TRP A 194 4.07 -10.24 -13.81
C TRP A 194 5.37 -10.30 -14.60
N ASP A 195 6.29 -11.10 -14.09
CA ASP A 195 7.56 -11.45 -14.68
C ASP A 195 7.73 -12.99 -14.57
N ASP A 196 8.55 -13.58 -15.44
CA ASP A 196 8.86 -14.99 -15.47
C ASP A 196 10.34 -15.27 -15.17
N CYS A 197 10.59 -16.32 -14.40
CA CYS A 197 11.94 -16.76 -14.08
C CYS A 197 11.95 -18.28 -13.92
N PRO A 198 13.08 -18.96 -14.20
CA PRO A 198 13.24 -20.37 -13.88
C PRO A 198 12.86 -20.66 -12.42
N LYS A 199 12.25 -21.81 -12.16
CA LYS A 199 11.87 -22.24 -10.79
C LYS A 199 13.04 -22.32 -9.78
N SER A 200 14.28 -22.17 -10.25
CA SER A 200 15.48 -22.04 -9.41
C SER A 200 15.73 -20.62 -8.87
N CYS A 201 15.02 -19.60 -9.37
CA CYS A 201 15.09 -18.24 -8.84
C CYS A 201 14.53 -18.22 -7.41
N THR A 202 15.01 -17.29 -6.58
CA THR A 202 14.62 -17.20 -5.17
C THR A 202 13.80 -15.95 -4.95
N TRP A 203 12.52 -16.14 -4.64
CA TRP A 203 11.55 -15.11 -4.30
C TRP A 203 10.67 -15.64 -3.15
N TYR A 204 9.94 -14.76 -2.50
CA TYR A 204 9.00 -15.16 -1.44
C TYR A 204 7.75 -15.80 -2.05
N GLU A 205 7.08 -16.67 -1.32
CA GLU A 205 5.84 -17.30 -1.74
C GLU A 205 4.60 -16.49 -1.36
N LEU A 206 3.60 -16.46 -2.25
CA LEU A 206 2.25 -16.00 -1.94
C LEU A 206 1.28 -17.19 -1.97
N CYS A 207 0.73 -17.54 -0.81
CA CYS A 207 -0.17 -18.68 -0.65
C CYS A 207 -1.64 -18.25 -0.72
N GLU A 208 -2.46 -19.05 -1.42
CA GLU A 208 -3.93 -18.90 -1.48
C GLU A 208 -4.58 -20.16 -0.88
N ALA A 209 -5.67 -19.99 -0.12
CA ALA A 209 -6.48 -21.08 0.41
C ALA A 209 -7.97 -20.72 0.31
N ASP A 210 -8.83 -21.72 0.04
CA ASP A 210 -10.27 -21.54 0.13
C ASP A 210 -10.66 -21.41 1.61
N PRO A 211 -11.41 -20.37 2.02
CA PRO A 211 -11.90 -20.25 3.39
C PRO A 211 -12.61 -21.50 3.92
N ALA A 212 -13.25 -22.29 3.05
CA ALA A 212 -13.89 -23.55 3.42
C ALA A 212 -12.90 -24.65 3.86
N ASP A 213 -11.64 -24.57 3.42
CA ASP A 213 -10.58 -25.53 3.77
C ASP A 213 -9.83 -25.12 5.06
N LEU A 214 -10.13 -23.95 5.63
CA LEU A 214 -9.48 -23.40 6.82
C LEU A 214 -10.32 -23.58 8.11
N SER A 215 -11.50 -24.19 8.01
CA SER A 215 -12.47 -24.35 9.12
C SER A 215 -12.46 -25.72 9.78
#